data_AF-A0A2S8PV49-F1
#
_entry.id   AF-A0A2S8PV49-F1
#
_cell.length_a   1.000
_cell.length_b   1.000
_cell.length_c   1.000
_cell.angle_alpha   90.00
_cell.angle_beta   90.00
_cell.angle_gamma   90.00
#
_symmetry.space_group_name_H-M   'P 1'
#
loop_
_entity.id
_entity.type
_entity.pdbx_description
1 polymer ?
#
loop_
_entity_poly.entity_id
_entity_poly.type
_entity_poly.pdbx_seq_one_letter_code
_entity_poly.pdbx_strand_id
1 'polypeptide(L)'
;MALSCICVFLWLFMMPNVLYKESDFLKYHLLTNEKIKEAPRISKNYFFEYYPNDESSPIYSSVYFCDLIDMDNSYNRMINYMKSTGYTVNNDEIWYMKGFETIYDDSFILSKSSVVENEKKEHCLALTFAENVK
;
A
#
# COMPACT_ATOMS: atom_id res chain seq x y z
N MET A 1 -4.95 25.81 -22.20
CA MET A 1 -4.06 24.72 -21.74
C MET A 1 -3.91 24.69 -20.21
N ALA A 2 -3.77 25.82 -19.52
CA ALA A 2 -3.64 25.86 -18.05
C ALA A 2 -4.90 25.38 -17.27
N LEU A 3 -6.11 25.70 -17.74
CA LEU A 3 -7.35 25.26 -17.07
C LEU A 3 -7.53 23.73 -17.04
N SER A 4 -7.05 23.02 -18.08
CA SER A 4 -7.21 21.57 -18.19
C SER A 4 -6.38 20.82 -17.16
N CYS A 5 -5.17 21.29 -16.85
CA CYS A 5 -4.32 20.66 -15.83
C CYS A 5 -4.87 20.90 -14.42
N ILE A 6 -5.42 22.09 -14.15
CA ILE A 6 -6.00 22.43 -12.84
C ILE A 6 -7.22 21.54 -12.55
N CYS A 7 -8.06 21.24 -13.55
CA CYS A 7 -9.18 20.32 -13.38
C CYS A 7 -8.74 18.88 -13.12
N VAL A 8 -7.64 18.41 -13.72
CA VAL A 8 -7.09 17.06 -13.45
C VAL A 8 -6.52 16.99 -12.03
N PHE A 9 -5.83 18.04 -11.57
CA PHE A 9 -5.33 18.13 -10.19
C PHE A 9 -6.46 18.20 -9.15
N LEU A 10 -7.52 18.97 -9.40
CA LEU A 10 -8.70 19.02 -8.52
C LEU A 10 -9.49 17.71 -8.52
N TRP A 11 -9.55 17.01 -9.65
CA TRP A 11 -10.21 15.71 -9.74
C TRP A 11 -9.46 14.64 -8.93
N LEU A 12 -8.11 14.68 -8.90
CA LEU A 12 -7.30 13.77 -8.10
C LEU A 12 -7.52 13.93 -6.60
N PHE A 13 -7.77 15.16 -6.12
CA PHE A 13 -7.91 15.47 -4.69
C PHE A 13 -9.29 15.09 -4.10
N MET A 14 -10.32 14.93 -4.92
CA MET A 14 -11.67 14.52 -4.49
C MET A 14 -11.96 13.02 -4.73
N MET A 15 -10.96 12.20 -5.03
CA MET A 15 -11.21 10.78 -5.29
C MET A 15 -11.49 10.03 -3.99
N PRO A 16 -12.58 9.26 -3.90
CA PRO A 16 -12.69 8.23 -2.87
C PRO A 16 -11.58 7.19 -3.05
N ASN A 17 -11.35 6.36 -2.05
CA ASN A 17 -10.43 5.21 -2.11
C ASN A 17 -10.57 4.49 -3.45
N VAL A 18 -9.46 4.28 -4.16
CA VAL A 18 -9.49 3.73 -5.52
C VAL A 18 -8.89 2.33 -5.54
N LEU A 19 -9.70 1.33 -5.90
CA LEU A 19 -9.20 0.01 -6.29
C LEU A 19 -8.84 -0.04 -7.77
N TYR A 20 -7.74 -0.74 -8.07
CA TYR A 20 -7.26 -0.92 -9.44
C TYR A 20 -6.32 -2.12 -9.57
N LYS A 21 -6.06 -2.54 -10.81
CA LYS A 21 -5.12 -3.62 -11.14
C LYS A 21 -3.87 -3.05 -11.79
N GLU A 22 -2.81 -3.86 -11.87
CA GLU A 22 -1.58 -3.49 -12.59
C GLU A 22 -1.85 -3.17 -14.07
N SER A 23 -2.85 -3.82 -14.67
CA SER A 23 -3.30 -3.56 -16.04
C SER A 23 -3.93 -2.16 -16.24
N ASP A 24 -4.36 -1.49 -15.17
CA ASP A 24 -4.87 -0.12 -15.23
C ASP A 24 -3.69 0.87 -15.28
N PHE A 25 -3.00 0.89 -16.42
CA PHE A 25 -1.69 1.54 -16.62
C PHE A 25 -1.56 2.93 -15.97
N LEU A 26 -2.53 3.82 -16.21
CA LEU A 26 -2.50 5.19 -15.65
C LEU A 26 -2.63 5.19 -14.12
N LYS A 27 -3.59 4.44 -13.58
CA LYS A 27 -3.80 4.37 -12.12
C LYS A 27 -2.58 3.76 -11.44
N TYR A 28 -2.06 2.67 -11.98
CA TYR A 28 -0.89 2.00 -11.46
C TYR A 28 0.36 2.89 -11.43
N HIS A 29 0.64 3.60 -12.52
CA HIS A 29 1.84 4.44 -12.57
C HIS A 29 1.71 5.73 -11.74
N LEU A 30 0.50 6.31 -11.64
CA LEU A 30 0.27 7.57 -10.94
C LEU A 30 -0.01 7.41 -9.44
N LEU A 31 -0.69 6.34 -9.04
CA LEU A 31 -1.22 6.19 -7.67
C LEU A 31 -0.42 5.21 -6.81
N THR A 32 0.32 4.27 -7.42
CA THR A 32 1.09 3.28 -6.64
C THR A 32 2.45 3.84 -6.25
N ASN A 33 2.73 3.87 -4.95
CA ASN A 33 4.04 4.26 -4.42
C ASN A 33 5.13 3.29 -4.92
N GLU A 34 6.35 3.79 -5.18
CA GLU A 34 7.47 3.01 -5.71
C GLU A 34 7.77 1.76 -4.87
N LYS A 35 7.69 1.85 -3.55
CA LYS A 35 7.92 0.72 -2.65
C LYS A 35 6.85 -0.37 -2.78
N ILE A 36 5.64 -0.01 -3.16
CA ILE A 36 4.60 -1.01 -3.46
C ILE A 36 4.79 -1.59 -4.86
N LYS A 37 5.25 -0.77 -5.83
CA LYS A 37 5.59 -1.26 -7.18
C LYS A 37 6.69 -2.32 -7.12
N GLU A 38 7.74 -2.08 -6.33
CA GLU A 38 8.91 -2.94 -6.16
C GLU A 38 8.68 -4.20 -5.30
N ALA A 39 7.56 -4.25 -4.56
CA ALA A 39 7.25 -5.39 -3.72
C ALA A 39 7.17 -6.71 -4.52
N PRO A 40 7.68 -7.83 -4.01
CA PRO A 40 7.65 -9.10 -4.73
C PRO A 40 6.20 -9.55 -4.98
N ARG A 41 5.87 -9.91 -6.23
CA ARG A 41 4.56 -10.49 -6.55
C ARG A 41 4.50 -11.94 -6.04
N ILE A 42 3.81 -12.12 -4.92
CA ILE A 42 3.67 -13.41 -4.22
C ILE A 42 2.41 -14.20 -4.63
N SER A 43 1.49 -13.56 -5.35
CA SER A 43 0.31 -14.19 -5.97
C SER A 43 0.09 -13.67 -7.39
N LYS A 44 -0.65 -14.44 -8.19
CA LYS A 44 -1.21 -13.99 -9.48
C LYS A 44 -2.51 -13.21 -9.32
N ASN A 45 -3.26 -13.50 -8.25
CA ASN A 45 -4.46 -12.74 -7.91
C ASN A 45 -4.06 -11.62 -6.94
N TYR A 46 -3.86 -10.43 -7.50
CA TYR A 46 -3.57 -9.25 -6.71
C TYR A 46 -4.20 -8.00 -7.32
N PHE A 47 -4.40 -7.01 -6.47
CA PHE A 47 -4.90 -5.69 -6.83
C PHE A 47 -4.33 -4.65 -5.86
N PHE A 48 -4.48 -3.39 -6.22
CA PHE A 48 -3.96 -2.26 -5.47
C PHE A 48 -5.09 -1.39 -4.96
N GLU A 49 -4.79 -0.66 -3.91
CA GLU A 49 -5.63 0.39 -3.38
C GLU A 49 -4.79 1.64 -3.14
N TYR A 50 -5.38 2.78 -3.47
CA TYR A 50 -4.84 4.09 -3.13
C TYR A 50 -5.82 4.80 -2.20
N TYR A 51 -5.34 5.21 -1.04
CA TYR A 51 -6.06 6.05 -0.09
C TYR A 51 -5.40 7.44 -0.10
N PRO A 52 -6.12 8.49 -0.54
CA PRO A 52 -5.59 9.86 -0.53
C PRO A 52 -5.41 10.38 0.90
N ASN A 53 -4.55 11.39 1.06
CA ASN A 53 -4.38 12.09 2.33
C ASN A 53 -5.69 12.82 2.71
N ASP A 54 -6.19 12.60 3.92
CA ASP A 54 -7.41 13.24 4.46
C ASP A 54 -7.11 14.36 5.48
N GLU A 55 -5.95 15.01 5.37
CA GLU A 55 -5.34 15.98 6.30
C GLU A 55 -4.96 15.40 7.67
N SER A 56 -5.57 14.30 8.09
CA SER A 56 -5.34 13.64 9.38
C SER A 56 -4.56 12.31 9.28
N SER A 57 -4.44 11.78 8.07
CA SER A 57 -3.82 10.47 7.79
C SER A 57 -2.79 10.56 6.67
N PRO A 58 -1.74 9.71 6.68
CA PRO A 58 -0.78 9.62 5.59
C PRO A 58 -1.45 9.13 4.29
N ILE A 59 -0.75 9.29 3.17
CA ILE A 59 -1.15 8.66 1.91
C ILE A 59 -0.88 7.17 2.04
N TYR A 60 -1.87 6.32 1.76
CA TYR A 60 -1.66 4.87 1.75
C TYR A 60 -1.65 4.34 0.33
N SER A 61 -0.60 3.59 0.01
CA SER A 61 -0.53 2.74 -1.17
C SER A 61 -0.51 1.29 -0.69
N SER A 62 -1.47 0.49 -1.14
CA SER A 62 -1.60 -0.92 -0.72
C SER A 62 -1.58 -1.86 -1.91
N VAL A 63 -1.04 -3.06 -1.70
CA VAL A 63 -1.21 -4.21 -2.58
C VAL A 63 -1.77 -5.38 -1.80
N TYR A 64 -2.81 -6.00 -2.33
CA TYR A 64 -3.49 -7.15 -1.77
C TYR A 64 -3.16 -8.38 -2.59
N PHE A 65 -2.52 -9.38 -1.97
CA PHE A 65 -2.23 -10.66 -2.59
C PHE A 65 -3.22 -11.71 -2.07
N CYS A 66 -4.06 -12.23 -2.94
CA CYS A 66 -5.10 -13.20 -2.61
C CYS A 66 -4.81 -14.58 -3.20
N ASP A 67 -5.61 -15.58 -2.83
CA ASP A 67 -5.42 -16.99 -3.24
C ASP A 67 -4.03 -17.53 -2.89
N LEU A 68 -3.50 -17.11 -1.73
CA LEU A 68 -2.19 -17.55 -1.28
C LEU A 68 -2.23 -19.01 -0.81
N ILE A 69 -1.46 -19.85 -1.47
CA ILE A 69 -1.34 -21.29 -1.16
C ILE A 69 -0.55 -21.50 0.15
N ASP A 70 0.51 -20.73 0.36
CA ASP A 70 1.38 -20.79 1.54
C ASP A 70 1.46 -19.41 2.20
N MET A 71 0.55 -19.16 3.13
CA MET A 71 0.41 -17.87 3.82
C MET A 71 1.65 -17.52 4.65
N ASP A 72 2.28 -18.48 5.31
CA ASP A 72 3.39 -18.20 6.22
C ASP A 72 4.69 -17.92 5.46
N ASN A 73 4.96 -18.65 4.38
CA ASN A 73 6.08 -18.33 3.49
C ASN A 73 5.88 -16.96 2.82
N SER A 74 4.68 -16.70 2.32
CA SER A 74 4.33 -15.41 1.70
C SER A 74 4.50 -14.25 2.68
N TYR A 75 4.07 -14.43 3.93
CA TYR A 75 4.25 -13.46 5.01
C TYR A 75 5.73 -13.19 5.28
N ASN A 76 6.54 -14.25 5.47
CA ASN A 76 7.97 -14.13 5.73
C ASN A 76 8.72 -13.47 4.57
N ARG A 77 8.34 -13.76 3.33
CA ARG A 77 8.89 -13.11 2.13
C ARG A 77 8.62 -11.61 2.15
N MET A 78 7.43 -11.19 2.59
CA MET A 78 7.08 -9.78 2.69
C MET A 78 7.84 -9.07 3.82
N ILE A 79 7.99 -9.72 4.98
CA ILE A 79 8.82 -9.22 6.07
C ILE A 79 10.28 -9.00 5.61
N ASN A 80 10.84 -9.96 4.87
CA ASN A 80 12.21 -9.84 4.36
C ASN A 80 12.33 -8.70 3.34
N TYR A 81 11.33 -8.52 2.48
CA TYR A 81 11.27 -7.37 1.58
C TYR A 81 11.27 -6.05 2.36
N MET A 82 10.35 -5.88 3.32
CA MET A 82 10.27 -4.65 4.12
C MET A 82 11.60 -4.35 4.85
N LYS A 83 12.25 -5.37 5.45
CA LYS A 83 13.58 -5.21 6.07
C LYS A 83 14.64 -4.75 5.07
N SER A 84 14.61 -5.26 3.84
CA SER A 84 15.58 -4.89 2.79
C SER A 84 15.48 -3.44 2.35
N THR A 85 14.34 -2.78 2.60
CA THR A 85 14.14 -1.34 2.28
C THR A 85 14.76 -0.38 3.30
N GLY A 86 15.38 -0.91 4.37
CA GLY A 86 16.03 -0.11 5.41
C GLY A 86 15.10 0.34 6.55
N TYR A 87 13.87 -0.16 6.61
CA TYR A 87 12.91 0.13 7.67
C TYR A 87 13.18 -0.73 8.90
N THR A 88 12.98 -0.17 10.09
CA THR A 88 13.18 -0.88 11.35
C THR A 88 11.86 -1.46 11.86
N VAL A 89 11.97 -2.65 12.47
CA VAL A 89 10.83 -3.30 13.11
C VAL A 89 10.57 -2.61 14.44
N ASN A 90 9.33 -2.18 14.68
CA ASN A 90 8.95 -1.75 16.01
C ASN A 90 8.81 -3.01 16.90
N ASN A 91 9.45 -2.99 18.08
CA ASN A 91 9.68 -4.17 18.91
C ASN A 91 8.38 -4.86 19.38
N ASP A 92 7.26 -4.15 19.39
CA ASP A 92 6.04 -4.66 20.02
C ASP A 92 5.12 -5.41 19.06
N GLU A 93 5.21 -5.19 17.74
CA GLU A 93 4.27 -5.77 16.77
C GLU A 93 4.93 -5.98 15.40
N ILE A 94 5.08 -7.24 14.96
CA ILE A 94 5.59 -7.62 13.61
C ILE A 94 4.77 -6.99 12.47
N TRP A 95 3.62 -6.38 12.81
CA TRP A 95 2.64 -5.77 11.92
C TRP A 95 3.04 -4.38 11.41
N TYR A 96 4.07 -3.74 11.97
CA TYR A 96 4.48 -2.37 11.64
C TYR A 96 6.01 -2.22 11.53
N MET A 97 6.49 -1.73 10.38
CA MET A 97 7.87 -1.27 10.23
C MET A 97 7.90 0.23 9.97
N LYS A 98 8.67 0.97 10.76
CA LYS A 98 8.79 2.41 10.67
C LYS A 98 10.07 2.82 9.95
N GLY A 99 10.08 4.01 9.39
CA GLY A 99 11.33 4.72 9.10
C GLY A 99 12.08 5.06 10.39
N PHE A 100 12.90 6.11 10.37
CA PHE A 100 13.58 6.56 11.58
C PHE A 100 12.57 6.99 12.69
N GLU A 101 13.05 7.29 13.91
CA GLU A 101 12.24 7.20 15.15
C GLU A 101 11.10 8.23 15.35
N THR A 102 10.71 9.08 14.40
CA THR A 102 9.73 10.16 14.65
C THR A 102 8.30 9.75 14.31
N ILE A 103 7.28 10.19 15.05
CA ILE A 103 5.85 9.86 14.82
C ILE A 103 5.29 10.28 13.44
N TYR A 104 6.12 10.92 12.60
CA TYR A 104 5.80 11.40 11.26
C TYR A 104 6.56 10.65 10.16
N ASP A 105 7.25 9.55 10.50
CA ASP A 105 8.03 8.80 9.52
C ASP A 105 7.16 7.79 8.78
N ASP A 106 7.46 7.66 7.48
CA ASP A 106 6.85 6.67 6.61
C ASP A 106 6.92 5.27 7.24
N SER A 107 6.00 4.40 6.86
CA SER A 107 5.96 3.06 7.43
C SER A 107 5.37 2.02 6.49
N PHE A 108 5.78 0.77 6.67
CA PHE A 108 5.09 -0.38 6.12
C PHE A 108 4.18 -1.00 7.16
N ILE A 109 3.02 -1.44 6.70
CA ILE A 109 2.04 -2.20 7.45
C ILE A 109 1.80 -3.52 6.71
N LEU A 110 1.85 -4.63 7.45
CA LEU A 110 1.59 -5.96 6.90
C LEU A 110 0.42 -6.61 7.65
N SER A 111 -0.67 -6.89 6.94
CA SER A 111 -1.89 -7.44 7.56
C SER A 111 -2.32 -8.76 6.90
N LYS A 112 -2.61 -9.76 7.74
CA LYS A 112 -3.26 -11.01 7.33
C LYS A 112 -4.77 -10.78 7.37
N SER A 113 -5.47 -10.96 6.25
CA SER A 113 -6.92 -10.75 6.10
C SER A 113 -7.36 -9.29 6.24
N SER A 114 -7.29 -8.55 5.15
CA SER A 114 -7.77 -7.16 5.10
C SER A 114 -9.21 -7.10 4.60
N VAL A 115 -9.95 -6.11 5.09
CA VAL A 115 -11.25 -5.75 4.55
C VAL A 115 -11.01 -4.88 3.33
N VAL A 116 -11.48 -5.33 2.17
CA VAL A 116 -11.42 -4.58 0.92
C VAL A 116 -12.85 -4.27 0.51
N GLU A 117 -13.18 -2.98 0.35
CA GLU A 117 -14.53 -2.53 -0.03
C GLU A 117 -15.68 -3.16 0.81
N ASN A 118 -15.44 -3.39 2.11
CA ASN A 118 -16.36 -4.02 3.07
C ASN A 118 -16.47 -5.56 2.99
N GLU A 119 -15.68 -6.22 2.14
CA GLU A 119 -15.57 -7.68 2.13
C GLU A 119 -14.27 -8.14 2.81
N LYS A 120 -14.40 -9.05 3.79
CA LYS A 120 -13.25 -9.75 4.35
C LYS A 120 -12.75 -10.74 3.31
N LYS A 121 -11.56 -10.50 2.75
CA LYS A 121 -10.94 -11.47 1.87
C LYS A 121 -10.09 -12.44 2.69
N GLU A 122 -10.59 -13.67 2.87
CA GLU A 122 -9.83 -14.75 3.50
C GLU A 122 -8.69 -15.21 2.56
N HIS A 123 -7.58 -15.70 3.12
CA HIS A 123 -6.37 -16.08 2.36
C HIS A 123 -5.73 -14.93 1.56
N CYS A 124 -5.88 -13.70 2.02
CA CYS A 124 -5.18 -12.54 1.47
C CYS A 124 -4.18 -11.95 2.47
N LEU A 125 -3.07 -11.45 1.91
CA LEU A 125 -2.05 -10.69 2.61
C LEU A 125 -1.98 -9.30 1.98
N ALA A 126 -2.10 -8.25 2.80
CA ALA A 126 -1.94 -6.88 2.34
C ALA A 126 -0.62 -6.29 2.83
N LEU A 127 0.15 -5.76 1.88
CA LEU A 127 1.26 -4.86 2.16
C LEU A 127 0.80 -3.44 1.87
N THR A 128 0.91 -2.58 2.88
CA THR A 128 0.58 -1.16 2.78
C THR A 128 1.81 -0.34 3.10
N PHE A 129 2.03 0.72 2.32
CA PHE A 129 3.02 1.74 2.60
C PHE A 129 2.27 3.04 2.93
N ALA A 130 2.52 3.56 4.11
CA ALA A 130 2.01 4.83 4.61
C ALA A 130 3.09 5.89 4.42
N GLU A 131 2.84 6.84 3.52
CA GLU A 131 3.71 7.95 3.18
C GLU A 131 3.20 9.22 3.87
N ASN A 132 4.00 9.77 4.78
CA ASN A 132 3.63 10.99 5.49
C ASN A 132 3.96 12.20 4.60
N VAL A 133 2.95 13.03 4.34
CA VAL A 133 3.14 14.26 3.60
C VAL A 133 3.61 15.34 4.58
N LYS A 134 4.88 15.76 4.46
CA LYS A 134 5.47 16.86 5.23
C LYS A 134 5.08 18.22 4.68
#